data_AF-A0A9E5N391-F1
#
_entry.id   AF-A0A9E5N391-F1
#
_cell.length_a   1.000
_cell.length_b   1.000
_cell.length_c   1.000
_cell.angle_alpha   90.00
_cell.angle_beta   90.00
_cell.angle_gamma   90.00
#
_symmetry.space_group_name_H-M   'P 1'
#
loop_
_entity.id
_entity.type
_entity.pdbx_description
1 polymer ?
#
loop_
_entity_poly.entity_id
_entity_poly.type
_entity_poly.pdbx_seq_one_letter_code
_entity_poly.pdbx_strand_id
1 'polypeptide(L)'
;MKRILTAKDRRATTRVLAGIPVKVRVKDLPDNIPTSFSGETADLSSRGASLLLKSSLPVSSRISLTLDLAFPFPRLDTDAKVLWNYFLPRDKKFNCGVQFLSLKKEYKRILEEFTKAKNSLGEAVPERRRIERRKAERRTAVIPDYVSNRRRVRNRRSFDRRQALVIRFFRKLTKSLLQSILLFKKKDIES
;
A
#
# COMPACT_ATOMS: atom_id res chain seq x y z
N MET A 1 29.62 -8.60 -18.63
CA MET A 1 28.92 -7.29 -18.48
C MET A 1 27.81 -7.40 -17.43
N LYS A 2 27.94 -6.74 -16.27
CA LYS A 2 26.90 -6.75 -15.21
C LYS A 2 25.74 -5.84 -15.62
N ARG A 3 24.59 -6.42 -15.97
CA ARG A 3 23.34 -5.66 -16.17
C ARG A 3 22.93 -5.02 -14.84
N ILE A 4 23.11 -3.72 -14.76
CA ILE A 4 22.64 -2.88 -13.67
C ILE A 4 21.11 -2.83 -13.79
N LEU A 5 20.38 -3.72 -13.11
CA LEU A 5 18.91 -3.69 -13.03
C LEU A 5 18.48 -2.45 -12.23
N THR A 6 18.31 -1.32 -12.91
CA THR A 6 17.64 -0.14 -12.34
C THR A 6 16.17 -0.52 -12.17
N ALA A 7 15.74 -0.67 -10.91
CA ALA A 7 14.32 -0.82 -10.62
C ALA A 7 13.64 0.50 -11.01
N LYS A 8 12.95 0.49 -12.15
CA LYS A 8 12.16 1.63 -12.65
C LYS A 8 11.11 2.00 -11.61
N ASP A 9 10.94 3.29 -11.32
CA ASP A 9 9.83 3.78 -10.50
C ASP A 9 8.51 3.22 -11.03
N ARG A 10 7.70 2.67 -10.13
CA ARG A 10 6.37 2.13 -10.44
C ARG A 10 5.26 3.16 -10.19
N ARG A 11 5.62 4.37 -9.76
CA ARG A 11 4.65 5.44 -9.49
C ARG A 11 4.10 5.98 -10.80
N ALA A 12 2.78 6.04 -10.88
CA ALA A 12 2.07 6.64 -12.01
C ALA A 12 2.00 8.18 -11.91
N THR A 13 2.29 8.76 -10.75
CA THR A 13 2.15 10.19 -10.47
C THR A 13 3.33 10.72 -9.68
N THR A 14 3.82 11.89 -10.08
CA THR A 14 4.87 12.64 -9.39
C THR A 14 4.44 12.95 -7.95
N ARG A 15 5.39 12.89 -7.03
CA ARG A 15 5.20 13.26 -5.63
C ARG A 15 6.13 14.39 -5.25
N VAL A 16 5.66 15.30 -4.41
CA VAL A 16 6.45 16.42 -3.89
C VAL A 16 6.49 16.36 -2.37
N LEU A 17 7.58 16.84 -1.80
CA LEU A 17 7.67 17.10 -0.37
C LEU A 17 6.77 18.30 -0.08
N ALA A 18 5.96 18.20 0.94
CA ALA A 18 4.84 19.11 1.10
C ALA A 18 4.81 19.79 2.48
N GLY A 19 5.06 19.08 3.58
CA GLY A 19 5.00 19.66 4.93
C GLY A 19 3.65 20.32 5.24
N ILE A 20 2.60 20.02 4.46
CA ILE A 20 1.31 20.70 4.49
C ILE A 20 0.56 20.27 5.75
N PRO A 21 0.03 21.22 6.55
CA PRO A 21 -0.86 20.90 7.65
C PRO A 21 -2.09 20.11 7.18
N VAL A 22 -2.39 19.04 7.89
CA VAL A 22 -3.55 18.19 7.60
C VAL A 22 -4.37 17.95 8.86
N LYS A 23 -5.69 18.05 8.73
CA LYS A 23 -6.63 17.54 9.73
C LYS A 23 -7.16 16.19 9.25
N VAL A 24 -7.16 15.20 10.13
CA VAL A 24 -7.61 13.85 9.84
C VAL A 24 -8.78 13.52 10.75
N ARG A 25 -9.85 12.96 10.19
CA ARG A 25 -10.97 12.39 10.95
C ARG A 25 -11.19 10.95 10.50
N VAL A 26 -11.17 10.01 11.44
CA VAL A 26 -11.46 8.61 11.12
C VAL A 26 -12.97 8.45 10.91
N LYS A 27 -13.36 7.78 9.82
CA LYS A 27 -14.76 7.47 9.51
C LYS A 27 -15.18 6.15 10.18
N ASP A 28 -16.49 5.94 10.25
CA ASP A 28 -17.10 4.70 10.72
C ASP A 28 -16.80 4.39 12.21
N LEU A 29 -16.57 5.44 13.00
CA LEU A 29 -16.48 5.35 14.45
C LEU A 29 -17.80 5.82 15.09
N PRO A 30 -18.17 5.28 16.25
CA PRO A 30 -19.29 5.78 17.04
C PRO A 30 -19.15 7.29 17.30
N ASP A 31 -20.23 8.05 17.17
CA ASP A 31 -20.24 9.52 17.27
C ASP A 31 -19.69 10.06 18.60
N ASN A 32 -19.65 9.20 19.63
CA ASN A 32 -19.14 9.52 20.96
C ASN A 32 -17.61 9.55 21.04
N ILE A 33 -16.89 9.21 19.96
CA ILE A 33 -15.43 9.16 19.93
C ILE A 33 -14.91 10.27 19.00
N PRO A 34 -14.47 11.41 19.57
CA PRO A 34 -13.83 12.46 18.79
C PRO A 34 -12.42 12.01 18.38
N THR A 35 -12.28 11.44 17.20
CA THR A 35 -10.99 11.06 16.61
C THR A 35 -10.63 11.97 15.43
N SER A 36 -10.70 13.28 15.68
CA SER A 36 -10.01 14.25 14.83
C SER A 36 -8.62 14.53 15.40
N PHE A 37 -7.60 14.48 14.57
CA PHE A 37 -6.25 14.86 14.97
C PHE A 37 -5.53 15.58 13.83
N SER A 38 -4.58 16.41 14.21
CA SER A 38 -3.75 17.18 13.28
C SER A 38 -2.43 16.48 13.01
N GLY A 39 -1.90 16.71 11.82
CA GLY A 39 -0.57 16.27 11.42
C GLY A 39 -0.08 17.06 10.22
N GLU A 40 0.90 16.50 9.52
CA GLU A 40 1.52 17.13 8.35
C GLU A 40 1.70 16.09 7.23
N THR A 41 1.75 16.51 5.97
CA THR A 41 2.10 15.62 4.87
C THR A 41 3.63 15.48 4.74
N ALA A 42 4.17 14.26 4.72
CA ALA A 42 5.54 14.01 4.30
C ALA A 42 5.71 14.14 2.78
N ASP A 43 4.78 13.58 2.01
CA ASP A 43 4.73 13.71 0.56
C ASP A 43 3.28 13.81 0.07
N LEU A 44 3.09 14.44 -1.09
CA LEU A 44 1.78 14.65 -1.71
C LEU A 44 1.83 14.39 -3.22
N SER A 45 0.72 13.86 -3.74
CA SER A 45 0.46 13.64 -5.17
C SER A 45 -1.02 13.77 -5.46
N SER A 46 -1.42 13.80 -6.73
CA SER A 46 -2.83 13.84 -7.12
C SER A 46 -3.64 12.59 -6.77
N ARG A 47 -2.99 11.49 -6.37
CA ARG A 47 -3.64 10.21 -6.02
C ARG A 47 -3.61 9.87 -4.53
N GLY A 48 -2.80 10.57 -3.75
CA GLY A 48 -2.61 10.24 -2.35
C GLY A 48 -1.44 10.99 -1.72
N ALA A 49 -1.22 10.73 -0.44
CA ALA A 49 -0.22 11.40 0.38
C ALA A 49 0.43 10.41 1.35
N SER A 50 1.58 10.79 1.88
CA SER A 50 2.14 10.22 3.09
C SER A 50 1.94 11.22 4.23
N LEU A 51 1.39 10.79 5.36
CA LEU A 51 1.04 11.64 6.50
C LEU A 51 1.97 11.34 7.68
N LEU A 52 2.40 12.38 8.40
CA LEU A 52 3.15 12.30 9.64
C LEU A 52 2.20 12.62 10.80
N LEU A 53 1.93 11.62 11.63
CA LEU A 53 0.93 11.66 12.69
C LEU A 53 1.54 11.29 14.05
N LYS A 54 0.97 11.79 15.15
CA LYS A 54 1.38 11.37 16.50
C LYS A 54 0.90 9.95 16.85
N SER A 55 -0.26 9.57 16.31
CA SER A 55 -0.89 8.26 16.53
C SER A 55 -0.90 7.42 15.24
N SER A 56 -0.96 6.10 15.41
CA SER A 56 -1.09 5.17 14.29
C SER A 56 -2.52 5.16 13.76
N LEU A 57 -2.67 5.04 12.43
CA LEU A 57 -3.96 4.81 11.80
C LEU A 57 -4.12 3.34 11.39
N PRO A 58 -5.26 2.67 11.66
CA PRO A 58 -5.49 1.30 11.20
C PRO A 58 -5.40 1.18 9.68
N VAL A 59 -4.67 0.18 9.19
CA VAL A 59 -4.60 -0.11 7.75
C VAL A 59 -5.98 -0.47 7.23
N SER A 60 -6.31 -0.03 6.01
CA SER A 60 -7.62 -0.14 5.37
C SER A 60 -8.75 0.70 5.95
N SER A 61 -8.53 1.45 7.03
CA SER A 61 -9.53 2.40 7.54
C SER A 61 -9.81 3.51 6.52
N ARG A 62 -11.04 4.01 6.54
CA ARG A 62 -11.48 5.19 5.81
C ARG A 62 -11.32 6.41 6.69
N ILE A 63 -10.79 7.48 6.11
CA ILE A 63 -10.54 8.74 6.80
C ILE A 63 -11.02 9.89 5.92
N SER A 64 -11.47 10.97 6.54
CA SER A 64 -11.58 12.28 5.90
C SER A 64 -10.34 13.09 6.20
N LEU A 65 -9.81 13.73 5.18
CA LEU A 65 -8.66 14.59 5.22
C LEU A 65 -9.07 16.00 4.83
N THR A 66 -8.57 16.97 5.59
CA THR A 66 -8.56 18.35 5.16
C THR A 66 -7.13 18.83 5.01
N LEU A 67 -6.74 19.18 3.78
CA LEU A 67 -5.42 19.71 3.44
C LEU A 67 -5.49 21.23 3.37
N ASP A 68 -4.65 21.91 4.13
CA ASP A 68 -4.56 23.37 4.12
C ASP A 68 -3.41 23.78 3.20
N LEU A 69 -3.69 23.80 1.89
CA LEU A 69 -2.72 24.26 0.91
C LEU A 69 -2.57 25.78 1.09
N ALA A 70 -1.39 26.25 1.44
CA ALA A 70 -1.15 27.68 1.59
C ALA A 70 -1.51 28.46 0.31
N PHE A 71 -1.80 29.76 0.45
CA PHE A 71 -2.12 30.65 -0.66
C PHE A 71 -1.07 30.53 -1.79
N PRO A 72 -1.48 30.44 -3.08
CA PRO A 72 -2.78 30.76 -3.65
C PRO A 72 -3.80 29.60 -3.71
N PHE A 73 -3.49 28.45 -3.12
CA PHE A 73 -4.34 27.27 -3.24
C PHE A 73 -5.45 27.25 -2.17
N PRO A 74 -6.63 26.68 -2.48
CA PRO A 74 -7.69 26.55 -1.50
C PRO A 74 -7.45 25.35 -0.57
N ARG A 75 -8.12 25.40 0.57
CA ARG A 75 -8.28 24.25 1.47
C ARG A 75 -9.05 23.13 0.76
N LEU A 76 -8.55 21.90 0.84
CA LEU A 76 -9.12 20.73 0.16
C LEU A 76 -9.64 19.70 1.14
N ASP A 77 -10.90 19.29 0.97
CA ASP A 77 -11.51 18.18 1.70
C ASP A 77 -11.63 16.94 0.81
N THR A 78 -11.15 15.80 1.29
CA THR A 78 -11.22 14.53 0.55
C THR A 78 -11.28 13.33 1.48
N ASP A 79 -11.92 12.27 1.00
CA ASP A 79 -11.83 10.96 1.63
C ASP A 79 -10.63 10.18 1.14
N ALA A 80 -10.06 9.39 2.04
CA ALA A 80 -8.92 8.54 1.76
C ALA A 80 -9.02 7.19 2.47
N LYS A 81 -8.27 6.22 1.94
CA LYS A 81 -8.05 4.92 2.56
C LYS A 81 -6.59 4.80 2.99
N VAL A 82 -6.37 4.31 4.21
CA VAL A 82 -5.03 4.01 4.72
C VAL A 82 -4.52 2.74 4.05
N LEU A 83 -3.37 2.82 3.38
CA LEU A 83 -2.75 1.69 2.68
C LEU A 83 -1.65 1.01 3.51
N TRP A 84 -0.87 1.81 4.25
CA TRP A 84 0.21 1.31 5.10
C TRP A 84 0.48 2.32 6.20
N ASN A 85 1.06 1.85 7.31
CA ASN A 85 1.59 2.69 8.37
C ASN A 85 2.92 2.10 8.86
N TYR A 86 3.81 2.94 9.39
CA TYR A 86 4.97 2.48 10.15
C TYR A 86 5.46 3.58 11.10
N PHE A 87 6.08 3.17 12.20
CA PHE A 87 6.63 4.10 13.18
C PHE A 87 8.00 4.64 12.75
N LEU A 88 8.23 5.93 12.98
CA LEU A 88 9.50 6.63 12.79
C LEU A 88 10.11 6.92 14.18
N PRO A 89 11.07 6.10 14.66
CA PRO A 89 11.59 6.23 16.03
C PRO A 89 12.27 7.57 16.29
N ARG A 90 12.96 8.13 15.29
CA ARG A 90 13.69 9.40 15.41
C ARG A 90 12.76 10.57 15.75
N ASP A 91 11.61 10.61 15.10
CA ASP A 91 10.67 11.74 15.18
C ASP A 91 9.52 11.46 16.16
N LYS A 92 9.45 10.24 16.72
CA LYS A 92 8.34 9.74 17.54
C LYS A 92 6.97 9.95 16.87
N LYS A 93 6.92 9.78 15.54
CA LYS A 93 5.72 9.94 14.70
C LYS A 93 5.45 8.66 13.91
N PHE A 94 4.23 8.49 13.43
CA PHE A 94 3.87 7.47 12.45
C PHE A 94 3.86 8.08 11.05
N ASN A 95 4.44 7.38 10.08
CA ASN A 95 4.24 7.67 8.68
C ASN A 95 3.13 6.78 8.12
N CYS A 96 2.08 7.38 7.59
CA CYS A 96 0.88 6.70 7.10
C CYS A 96 0.65 7.04 5.63
N GLY A 97 0.71 6.03 4.76
CA GLY A 97 0.39 6.19 3.35
C GLY A 97 -1.11 6.09 3.12
N VAL A 98 -1.66 7.09 2.44
CA VAL A 98 -3.09 7.19 2.17
C VAL A 98 -3.36 7.35 0.68
N GLN A 99 -4.45 6.76 0.20
CA GLN A 99 -4.93 6.89 -1.17
C GLN A 99 -6.25 7.65 -1.18
N PHE A 100 -6.37 8.67 -2.01
CA PHE A 100 -7.63 9.41 -2.17
C PHE A 100 -8.67 8.53 -2.88
N LEU A 101 -9.89 8.48 -2.33
CA LEU A 101 -10.97 7.64 -2.83
C LEU A 101 -11.84 8.36 -3.88
N SER A 102 -12.18 9.61 -3.63
CA SER A 102 -13.13 10.37 -4.46
C SER A 102 -12.75 11.84 -4.51
N LEU A 103 -11.57 12.13 -5.06
CA LEU A 103 -11.11 13.50 -5.22
C LEU A 103 -11.91 14.19 -6.34
N LYS A 104 -12.52 15.33 -6.04
CA LYS A 104 -13.21 16.16 -7.04
C LYS A 104 -12.25 16.50 -8.19
N LYS A 105 -12.76 16.58 -9.42
CA LYS A 105 -11.95 16.86 -10.62
C LYS A 105 -11.17 18.18 -10.50
N GLU A 106 -11.79 19.19 -9.89
CA GLU A 106 -11.17 20.48 -9.58
C GLU A 106 -10.01 20.34 -8.60
N TYR A 107 -10.22 19.62 -7.49
CA TYR A 107 -9.18 19.36 -6.49
C TYR A 107 -8.02 18.55 -7.06
N LYS A 108 -8.31 17.62 -7.97
CA LYS A 108 -7.28 16.89 -8.69
C LYS A 108 -6.40 17.83 -9.52
N ARG A 109 -7.01 18.77 -10.27
CA ARG A 109 -6.26 19.77 -11.05
C ARG A 109 -5.42 20.67 -10.15
N ILE A 110 -5.99 21.14 -9.04
CA ILE A 110 -5.28 21.93 -8.03
C ILE A 110 -4.06 21.18 -7.49
N LEU A 111 -4.21 19.90 -7.14
CA LEU A 111 -3.08 19.09 -6.67
C LEU A 111 -2.03 18.85 -7.75
N GLU A 112 -2.44 18.65 -9.00
CA GLU A 112 -1.52 18.50 -10.13
C GLU A 112 -0.72 19.79 -10.36
N GLU A 113 -1.37 20.94 -10.31
CA GLU A 113 -0.72 22.25 -10.42
C GLU A 113 0.22 22.52 -9.23
N PHE A 114 -0.24 22.26 -8.00
CA PHE A 114 0.56 22.35 -6.79
C PHE A 114 1.81 21.47 -6.88
N THR A 115 1.65 20.20 -7.27
CA THR A 115 2.79 19.28 -7.42
C THR A 115 3.73 19.71 -8.53
N LYS A 116 3.23 20.28 -9.63
CA LYS A 116 4.06 20.82 -10.71
C LYS A 116 4.87 22.03 -10.23
N ALA A 117 4.23 22.96 -9.53
CA ALA A 117 4.88 24.15 -8.97
C ALA A 117 5.98 23.79 -7.96
N LYS A 118 5.69 22.87 -7.02
CA LYS A 118 6.68 22.37 -6.07
C LYS A 118 7.82 21.61 -6.74
N ASN A 119 7.54 20.83 -7.78
CA ASN A 119 8.56 20.14 -8.55
C ASN A 119 9.51 21.12 -9.27
N SER A 120 8.99 22.22 -9.85
CA SER A 120 9.84 23.27 -10.44
C SER A 120 10.72 24.00 -9.42
N LEU A 121 10.34 23.99 -8.15
CA LEU A 121 11.14 24.54 -7.04
C LEU A 121 12.18 23.54 -6.49
N GLY A 122 12.31 22.35 -7.10
CA GLY A 122 13.25 21.32 -6.64
C GLY A 122 12.76 20.52 -5.42
N GLU A 123 11.51 20.70 -4.98
CA GLU A 123 10.91 19.92 -3.88
C GLU A 123 10.35 18.57 -4.34
N ALA A 124 10.83 18.06 -5.47
CA ALA A 124 10.54 16.72 -5.94
C ALA A 124 10.96 15.71 -4.87
N VAL A 125 10.10 14.74 -4.55
CA VAL A 125 10.52 13.64 -3.67
C VAL A 125 11.64 12.89 -4.40
N PRO A 126 12.88 12.89 -3.89
CA PRO A 126 13.96 12.19 -4.55
C PRO A 126 13.58 10.72 -4.64
N GLU A 127 13.92 10.10 -5.77
CA GLU A 127 13.66 8.70 -6.04
C GLU A 127 14.42 7.82 -5.02
N ARG A 128 13.83 7.61 -3.83
CA ARG A 128 14.35 6.67 -2.85
C ARG A 128 14.32 5.29 -3.50
N ARG A 129 15.38 4.48 -3.64
CA ARG A 129 16.77 4.50 -3.15
C ARG A 129 17.50 3.36 -3.87
N ARG A 130 18.68 3.63 -4.45
CA ARG A 130 19.75 2.63 -4.57
C ARG A 130 20.88 2.84 -3.56
N ILE A 131 21.17 4.10 -3.24
CA ILE A 131 22.33 4.47 -2.41
C ILE A 131 22.11 4.14 -0.93
N GLU A 132 20.93 4.42 -0.38
CA GLU A 132 20.68 4.16 1.04
C GLU A 132 20.31 2.68 1.34
N ARG A 133 19.85 1.90 0.34
CA ARG A 133 19.75 0.43 0.47
C ARG A 133 21.14 -0.22 0.57
N ARG A 134 22.10 0.24 -0.25
CA ARG A 134 23.51 -0.22 -0.17
C ARG A 134 24.18 0.14 1.17
N LYS A 135 23.85 1.28 1.77
CA LYS A 135 24.36 1.66 3.10
C LYS A 135 23.76 0.81 4.23
N ALA A 136 22.48 0.42 4.12
CA ALA A 136 21.84 -0.49 5.07
C ALA A 136 22.40 -1.92 4.95
N GLU A 137 22.53 -2.46 3.73
CA GLU A 137 23.10 -3.79 3.47
C GLU A 137 24.57 -3.91 3.92
N ARG A 138 25.38 -2.86 3.73
CA ARG A 138 26.78 -2.84 4.21
C ARG A 138 26.91 -2.78 5.73
N ARG A 139 25.92 -2.24 6.45
CA ARG A 139 25.94 -2.16 7.92
C ARG A 139 25.44 -3.45 8.59
N THR A 140 24.61 -4.24 7.90
CA THR A 140 24.17 -5.56 8.36
C THR A 140 25.08 -6.72 7.93
N ALA A 141 26.21 -6.43 7.26
CA ALA A 141 27.19 -7.44 6.85
C ALA A 141 28.26 -7.72 7.91
N VAL A 142 28.18 -7.13 9.11
CA VAL A 142 28.87 -7.66 10.29
C VAL A 142 27.93 -8.69 10.89
N ILE A 143 28.05 -9.93 10.41
CA ILE A 143 27.46 -11.09 11.05
C ILE A 143 28.21 -11.24 12.38
N PRO A 144 27.56 -11.15 13.55
CA PRO A 144 28.22 -11.45 14.81
C PRO A 144 28.67 -12.92 14.79
N ASP A 145 29.95 -13.16 15.08
CA ASP A 145 30.61 -14.48 15.00
C ASP A 145 30.06 -15.54 15.97
N TYR A 146 29.05 -15.19 16.78
CA TYR A 146 28.42 -16.10 17.74
C TYR A 146 27.17 -16.81 17.21
N VAL A 147 26.73 -16.59 15.95
CA VAL A 147 25.58 -17.34 15.41
C VAL A 147 26.02 -18.72 14.91
N SER A 148 26.29 -19.60 15.87
CA SER A 148 26.44 -21.03 15.62
C SER A 148 25.13 -21.63 15.07
N ASN A 149 25.24 -22.28 13.91
CA ASN A 149 24.32 -23.29 13.38
C ASN A 149 22.81 -23.01 13.44
N ARG A 150 22.33 -21.96 12.74
CA ARG A 150 20.98 -22.03 12.17
C ARG A 150 21.01 -22.83 10.88
N ARG A 151 20.66 -24.12 11.00
CA ARG A 151 20.32 -25.02 9.88
C ARG A 151 19.58 -24.23 8.79
N ARG A 152 20.14 -24.22 7.58
CA ARG A 152 19.46 -23.77 6.36
C ARG A 152 18.15 -24.58 6.24
N VAL A 153 17.04 -23.99 6.65
CA VAL A 153 15.71 -24.51 6.29
C VAL A 153 15.56 -24.26 4.80
N ARG A 154 15.89 -25.30 4.03
CA ARG A 154 15.68 -25.39 2.59
C ARG A 154 14.22 -25.06 2.32
N ASN A 155 14.00 -24.10 1.43
CA ASN A 155 12.70 -23.62 0.94
C ASN A 155 11.62 -24.73 0.89
N ARG A 156 10.65 -24.68 1.81
CA ARG A 156 9.36 -25.41 1.72
C ARG A 156 8.40 -24.76 0.70
N ARG A 157 8.90 -24.34 -0.46
CA ARG A 157 8.11 -23.73 -1.55
C ARG A 157 8.11 -24.53 -2.86
N SER A 158 8.30 -25.85 -2.77
CA SER A 158 8.09 -26.77 -3.91
C SER A 158 6.95 -27.76 -3.71
N PHE A 159 6.22 -27.72 -2.58
CA PHE A 159 5.23 -28.74 -2.25
C PHE A 159 3.77 -28.43 -2.64
N ASP A 160 3.49 -27.24 -3.20
CA ASP A 160 2.10 -26.84 -3.51
C ASP A 160 1.72 -26.87 -4.99
N ARG A 161 2.64 -27.22 -5.91
CA ARG A 161 2.28 -27.34 -7.34
C ARG A 161 1.76 -28.71 -7.74
N ARG A 162 2.07 -29.78 -6.99
CA ARG A 162 1.57 -31.13 -7.29
C ARG A 162 0.14 -31.35 -6.78
N GLN A 163 -0.24 -30.80 -5.62
CA GLN A 163 -1.61 -30.93 -5.10
C GLN A 163 -2.65 -30.16 -5.94
N ALA A 164 -2.29 -28.99 -6.49
CA ALA A 164 -3.20 -28.20 -7.33
C ALA A 164 -3.59 -28.88 -8.65
N LEU A 165 -2.71 -29.73 -9.21
CA LEU A 165 -3.01 -30.51 -10.42
C LEU A 165 -3.90 -31.72 -10.11
N VAL A 166 -3.64 -32.41 -9.00
CA VAL A 166 -4.47 -33.54 -8.53
C VAL A 166 -5.89 -33.07 -8.20
N ILE A 167 -6.05 -31.94 -7.50
CA ILE A 167 -7.37 -31.38 -7.17
C ILE A 167 -8.15 -30.96 -8.44
N ARG A 168 -7.47 -30.43 -9.48
CA ARG A 168 -8.13 -30.12 -10.76
C ARG A 168 -8.55 -31.37 -11.54
N PHE A 169 -7.76 -32.45 -11.46
CA PHE A 169 -8.09 -33.72 -12.13
C PHE A 169 -9.29 -34.41 -11.47
N PHE A 170 -9.30 -34.50 -10.13
CA PHE A 170 -10.43 -35.09 -9.38
C PHE A 170 -11.74 -34.31 -9.57
N ARG A 171 -11.69 -32.97 -9.65
CA ARG A 171 -12.91 -32.14 -9.89
C ARG A 171 -13.51 -32.34 -11.29
N LYS A 172 -12.73 -32.79 -12.27
CA LYS A 172 -13.21 -33.08 -13.63
C LYS A 172 -13.83 -34.48 -13.71
N LEU A 173 -13.27 -35.45 -12.98
CA LEU A 173 -13.79 -36.82 -12.89
C LEU A 173 -15.12 -36.90 -12.14
N THR A 174 -15.28 -36.17 -11.03
CA THR A 174 -16.53 -36.20 -10.24
C THR A 174 -17.71 -35.55 -10.96
N LYS A 175 -17.47 -34.54 -11.81
CA LYS A 175 -18.53 -33.96 -12.66
C LYS A 175 -19.02 -34.93 -13.75
N SER A 176 -18.12 -35.70 -14.34
CA SER A 176 -18.46 -36.71 -15.35
C SER A 176 -19.29 -37.85 -14.74
N LEU A 177 -18.87 -38.37 -13.58
CA LEU A 177 -19.58 -39.44 -12.86
C LEU A 177 -20.95 -39.00 -12.33
N LEU A 178 -21.11 -37.76 -11.88
CA LEU A 178 -22.42 -37.25 -11.46
C LEU A 178 -23.40 -37.09 -12.63
N GLN A 179 -22.91 -36.77 -13.84
CA GLN A 179 -23.76 -36.70 -15.04
C GLN A 179 -24.20 -38.09 -15.51
N SER A 180 -23.34 -39.11 -15.41
CA SER A 180 -23.73 -40.48 -15.78
C SER A 180 -24.72 -41.11 -14.80
N ILE A 181 -24.57 -40.85 -13.48
CA ILE A 181 -25.52 -41.34 -12.46
C ILE A 181 -26.90 -40.68 -12.61
N LEU A 182 -26.97 -39.38 -12.95
CA LEU A 182 -28.23 -38.69 -13.21
C LEU A 182 -28.95 -39.19 -14.47
N LEU A 183 -28.21 -39.68 -15.47
CA LEU A 183 -28.77 -40.29 -16.69
C LEU A 183 -29.30 -41.71 -16.45
N PHE A 184 -28.65 -42.51 -15.59
CA PHE A 184 -29.14 -43.84 -15.23
C PHE A 184 -30.40 -43.77 -14.37
N LYS A 185 -30.48 -42.86 -13.40
CA LYS A 185 -31.67 -42.72 -12.53
C LYS A 185 -32.93 -42.27 -13.27
N LYS A 186 -32.79 -41.75 -14.50
CA LYS A 186 -33.92 -41.32 -15.33
C LYS A 186 -34.52 -42.47 -16.16
N LYS A 187 -33.79 -43.58 -16.35
CA LYS A 187 -34.30 -44.76 -17.07
C LYS A 187 -35.08 -45.73 -16.19
N ASP A 188 -34.83 -45.75 -14.88
CA ASP A 188 -35.53 -46.64 -13.95
C ASP A 188 -36.90 -46.12 -13.48
N ILE A 189 -37.36 -44.97 -13.99
CA ILE A 189 -38.65 -44.34 -13.64
C ILE A 189 -39.67 -44.49 -14.78
N GLU A 190 -39.25 -44.96 -15.96
CA GLU A 190 -40.12 -45.16 -17.14
C GLU A 190 -40.24 -46.65 -17.54
N SER A 191 -40.14 -47.57 -16.59
CA SER A 191 -40.43 -49.01 -16.77
C SER A 191 -41.46 -49.48 -15.77
#